data_AF-A0A9D6M063-F1
#
_entry.id   AF-A0A9D6M063-F1
#
_cell.length_a   1.000
_cell.length_b   1.000
_cell.length_c   1.000
_cell.angle_alpha   90.00
_cell.angle_beta   90.00
_cell.angle_gamma   90.00
#
_symmetry.space_group_name_H-M   'P 1'
#
loop_
_entity.id
_entity.type
_entity.pdbx_description
1 polymer ?
#
loop_
_entity_poly.entity_id
_entity_poly.type
_entity_poly.pdbx_seq_one_letter_code
_entity_poly.pdbx_strand_id
1 'polypeptide(L)' 'MKILLVSPETPVWNSRRHIHNGLGYLAGALLHSGFRDVEIFDGAVESESLDARLTRDYFDRGARRRGRNTG' A
#
# COMPACT_ATOMS: atom_id res chain seq x y z
N MET A 1 2.41 5.20 -12.53
CA MET A 1 2.31 3.96 -11.73
C MET A 1 1.70 4.36 -10.40
N LYS A 2 0.53 3.80 -10.07
CA LYS A 2 -0.16 4.05 -8.80
C LYS A 2 0.40 3.11 -7.73
N ILE A 3 0.77 3.66 -6.58
CA ILE A 3 1.28 2.90 -5.43
C ILE A 3 0.27 3.02 -4.30
N LEU A 4 -0.27 1.89 -3.84
CA LEU A 4 -1.13 1.82 -2.66
C LEU A 4 -0.34 1.20 -1.50
N LEU A 5 -0.16 1.96 -0.44
CA LEU A 5 0.42 1.49 0.81
C LEU A 5 -0.71 1.04 1.75
N VAL A 6 -0.71 -0.23 2.17
CA VAL A 6 -1.83 -0.83 2.90
C VAL A 6 -1.43 -1.12 4.35
N SER A 7 -2.19 -0.57 5.29
CA SER A 7 -2.24 -0.98 6.70
C SER A 7 -3.45 -1.88 6.93
N PRO A 8 -3.29 -3.21 7.03
CA PRO A 8 -4.42 -4.10 7.32
C PRO A 8 -4.84 -3.97 8.79
N GLU A 9 -6.15 -4.03 9.06
CA GLU A 9 -6.65 -4.17 10.43
C GLU A 9 -6.22 -5.52 11.00
N THR A 10 -5.53 -5.52 12.15
CA THR A 10 -5.04 -6.76 12.79
C THR A 10 -5.67 -6.93 14.18
N PRO A 11 -6.31 -8.08 14.47
CA PRO A 11 -6.87 -8.33 15.79
C PRO A 11 -5.81 -8.68 16.84
N VAL A 12 -4.57 -8.98 16.42
CA VAL A 12 -3.51 -9.52 17.29
C VAL A 12 -2.59 -8.43 17.85
N TRP A 13 -2.46 -7.28 17.16
CA TRP A 13 -1.56 -6.20 17.55
C TRP A 13 -2.27 -5.11 18.35
N ASN A 14 -2.84 -5.50 19.49
CA ASN A 14 -3.66 -4.63 20.35
C ASN A 14 -2.88 -3.68 21.26
N SER A 15 -1.58 -3.47 21.02
CA SER A 15 -0.76 -2.56 21.80
C SER A 15 -0.37 -1.33 20.99
N ARG A 16 -1.16 -0.28 21.20
CA ARG A 16 -0.89 1.13 20.87
C ARG A 16 -1.10 1.49 19.39
N ARG A 17 -2.30 1.97 19.07
CA ARG A 17 -2.67 3.29 18.46
C ARG A 17 -1.61 4.18 17.74
N HIS A 18 -0.44 3.68 17.38
CA HIS A 18 0.76 4.45 17.05
C HIS A 18 1.57 3.76 15.93
N ILE A 19 0.97 3.50 14.76
CA ILE A 19 1.76 3.26 13.53
C ILE A 19 1.18 3.99 12.32
N HIS A 20 0.58 5.18 12.50
CA HIS A 20 0.27 6.05 11.36
C HIS A 20 1.53 6.71 10.76
N ASN A 21 2.60 6.88 11.54
CA ASN A 21 3.80 7.57 11.06
C ASN A 21 4.59 6.76 10.02
N GLY A 22 4.72 5.44 10.17
CA GLY A 22 5.60 4.64 9.30
C GLY A 22 5.20 4.68 7.81
N LEU A 23 3.91 4.47 7.53
CA LEU A 23 3.38 4.52 6.16
C LEU A 23 3.36 5.95 5.60
N GLY A 24 3.09 6.95 6.43
CA GLY A 24 3.19 8.36 6.05
C GLY A 24 4.62 8.77 5.66
N TYR A 25 5.63 8.34 6.42
CA TYR A 25 7.04 8.57 6.09
C TYR A 25 7.45 7.88 4.79
N LEU A 26 7.01 6.63 4.59
CA LEU A 26 7.28 5.90 3.35
C LEU A 26 6.61 6.58 2.15
N ALA A 27 5.35 7.03 2.29
CA ALA A 27 4.66 7.79 1.27
C ALA A 27 5.42 9.07 0.91
N GLY A 28 5.85 9.83 1.93
CA GLY A 28 6.68 11.03 1.74
C GLY A 28 7.98 10.75 1.00
N ALA A 29 8.68 9.65 1.33
CA ALA A 29 9.90 9.23 0.64
C ALA A 29 9.64 8.88 -0.83
N LEU A 30 8.53 8.19 -1.14
CA LEU A 30 8.14 7.87 -2.51
C LEU A 30 7.75 9.12 -3.32
N LEU A 31 7.02 10.04 -2.70
CA LEU A 31 6.70 11.34 -3.31
C LEU A 31 7.99 12.12 -3.63
N HIS A 32 8.93 12.14 -2.68
CA HIS A 32 10.23 12.79 -2.86
C HIS A 32 11.07 12.13 -3.97
N SER A 33 11.00 10.81 -4.15
CA SER A 33 11.70 10.11 -5.24
C SER A 33 11.02 10.24 -6.61
N GLY A 34 9.96 11.04 -6.72
CA GLY A 34 9.29 11.36 -7.98
C GLY A 34 8.09 10.48 -8.32
N PHE A 35 7.64 9.59 -7.42
CA PHE A 35 6.34 8.95 -7.58
C PHE A 35 5.25 9.99 -7.34
N ARG A 36 4.30 10.13 -8.27
CA ARG A 36 3.27 11.19 -8.21
C ARG A 36 1.93 10.72 -7.68
N ASP A 37 1.75 9.41 -7.57
CA ASP A 37 0.44 8.80 -7.33
C ASP A 37 0.60 7.71 -6.25
N VAL A 38 0.73 8.18 -5.01
CA VAL A 38 0.96 7.38 -3.80
C VAL A 38 -0.22 7.59 -2.87
N GLU A 39 -0.94 6.52 -2.58
CA GLU A 39 -2.12 6.51 -1.72
C GLU A 39 -1.86 5.61 -0.51
N ILE A 40 -2.48 5.92 0.63
CA ILE A 40 -2.45 5.08 1.84
C ILE A 40 -3.86 4.56 2.10
N PHE A 41 -3.98 3.25 2.33
CA PHE A 41 -5.21 2.61 2.80
C PHE A 41 -4.97 2.10 4.21
N ASP A 42 -5.85 2.47 5.15
CA ASP A 42 -5.80 1.98 6.53
C ASP A 42 -7.11 1.29 6.89
N GLY A 43 -7.07 -0.03 7.06
CA GLY A 43 -8.26 -0.83 7.38
C GLY A 43 -8.90 -0.49 8.72
N ALA A 44 -8.19 0.21 9.62
CA ALA A 44 -8.75 0.69 10.89
C ALA A 44 -9.46 2.05 10.76
N VAL A 45 -9.28 2.76 9.64
CA VAL A 45 -9.84 4.11 9.40
C VAL A 45 -10.85 4.12 8.26
N GLU A 46 -10.57 3.35 7.20
CA GLU A 46 -11.39 3.29 6.00
C GLU A 46 -12.67 2.48 6.22
N SER A 47 -13.80 3.02 5.76
CA SER A 47 -15.09 2.31 5.80
C SER A 47 -15.23 1.28 4.66
N GLU A 48 -14.45 1.45 3.58
CA GLU A 48 -14.42 0.55 2.43
C GLU A 48 -13.42 -0.59 2.66
N SER A 49 -13.75 -1.81 2.23
CA SER A 49 -12.80 -2.93 2.30
C SER A 49 -11.65 -2.78 1.29
N LEU A 50 -10.49 -3.34 1.62
CA LEU A 50 -9.34 -3.36 0.71
C LEU A 50 -9.67 -4.04 -0.63
N ASP A 51 -10.48 -5.10 -0.62
CA ASP A 51 -10.86 -5.83 -1.82
C ASP A 51 -11.71 -4.97 -2.78
N ALA A 52 -12.68 -4.23 -2.23
CA ALA A 52 -13.47 -3.27 -3.00
C ALA A 52 -12.57 -2.17 -3.58
N ARG A 53 -11.63 -1.65 -2.78
CA ARG A 53 -10.65 -0.63 -3.20
C ARG A 53 -9.75 -1.11 -4.35
N LEU A 54 -9.30 -2.37 -4.30
CA LEU A 54 -8.46 -3.01 -5.32
C LEU A 54 -9.23 -3.44 -6.57
N THR A 55 -10.56 -3.61 -6.47
CA THR A 55 -11.44 -3.88 -7.60
C THR A 55 -11.79 -2.60 -8.34
N ARG A 56 -11.97 -1.49 -7.62
CA ARG A 56 -12.29 -0.18 -8.21
C ARG A 56 -11.13 0.39 -9.03
N ASP A 57 -9.91 0.30 -8.52
CA ASP A 57 -8.73 0.91 -9.13
C ASP A 57 -7.67 -0.13 -9.49
N TYR A 58 -7.06 0.05 -10.66
CA TYR A 58 -5.96 -0.79 -11.10
C TYR A 58 -4.66 -0.36 -10.41
N PHE A 59 -4.12 -1.26 -9.58
CA PHE A 59 -2.77 -1.16 -9.04
C PHE A 59 -1.88 -2.23 -9.67
N ASP A 60 -0.67 -1.83 -10.07
CA ASP A 60 0.32 -2.80 -10.56
C ASP A 60 0.74 -3.69 -9.38
N ARG A 61 0.18 -4.90 -9.33
CA ARG A 61 0.58 -5.94 -8.39
C ARG A 61 1.86 -6.53 -8.93
N GLY A 62 2.97 -5.83 -8.71
CA GLY A 62 4.29 -6.09 -9.27
C GLY A 62 4.44 -7.55 -9.73
N ALA A 63 4.23 -7.76 -11.04
CA ALA A 63 4.38 -9.09 -11.59
C ALA A 63 5.81 -9.52 -11.29
N ARG A 64 5.99 -10.62 -10.53
CA ARG A 64 7.31 -11.27 -10.43
C ARG A 64 7.83 -11.35 -11.85
N ARG A 65 8.87 -10.58 -12.19
CA ARG A 65 9.62 -10.77 -13.42
C ARG A 65 10.17 -12.18 -13.34
N ARG A 66 9.44 -13.17 -13.87
CA ARG A 66 10.02 -14.47 -14.21
C ARG A 66 11.15 -14.14 -15.16
N GLY A 67 12.37 -14.42 -14.72
CA GLY A 67 13.57 -14.27 -15.53
C GLY A 67 13.31 -14.86 -16.90
N ARG A 68 13.50 -14.02 -17.92
CA ARG A 68 13.56 -14.44 -19.31
C ARG A 68 14.86 -15.25 -19.42
N ASN A 69 14.78 -16.57 -19.31
CA ASN A 69 15.92 -17.45 -19.57
C ASN A 69 16.06 -17.53 -21.09
N THR A 70 16.96 -16.74 -21.66
CA THR A 70 17.47 -16.94 -23.02
C THR A 70 18.51 -18.04 -22.98
N GLY A 71 18.14 -19.22 -23.48
CA GLY A 71 19.01 -20.35 -23.80
C GLY A 71 18.43 -21.06 -25.00
#